data_AF-S7U407-F1
#
_entry.id   AF-S7U407-F1
#
_cell.length_a   1.000
_cell.length_b   1.000
_cell.length_c   1.000
_cell.angle_alpha   90.00
_cell.angle_beta   90.00
_cell.angle_gamma   90.00
#
_symmetry.space_group_name_H-M   'P 1'
#
loop_
_entity.id
_entity.type
_entity.pdbx_description
1 polymer ?
#
loop_
_entity_poly.entity_id
_entity_poly.type
_entity_poly.pdbx_seq_one_letter_code
_entity_poly.pdbx_strand_id
1 'polypeptide(L)'
;MTATDTPEHAAGHPTEGCGCGGLMPEVTFSTFVLSLASSALVHLGEVPAPESGTMQEDLTLAKHTIDILCMLKCKTAKCLEPDEARLLEDVLFELRMKYVAKTK
;
A
#
# COMPACT_ATOMS: atom_id res chain seq x y z
N MET A 1 -17.12 -38.46 30.58
CA MET A 1 -17.28 -37.44 31.62
C MET A 1 -16.55 -36.20 31.15
N THR A 2 -17.35 -35.17 30.93
CA THR A 2 -17.01 -33.83 30.42
C THR A 2 -16.25 -33.03 31.47
N ALA A 3 -15.17 -32.38 31.06
CA ALA A 3 -14.67 -31.18 31.70
C ALA A 3 -14.52 -30.10 30.63
N THR A 4 -15.46 -29.16 30.69
CA THR A 4 -15.48 -27.83 30.07
C THR A 4 -14.19 -27.07 30.29
N ASP A 5 -13.69 -26.39 29.26
CA ASP A 5 -13.31 -24.97 29.36
C ASP A 5 -13.37 -24.30 27.97
N THR A 6 -14.01 -23.14 27.93
CA THR A 6 -14.14 -22.14 26.86
C THR A 6 -14.31 -20.85 27.67
N PRO A 7 -13.74 -19.66 27.37
CA PRO A 7 -13.30 -19.10 26.08
C PRO A 7 -11.93 -18.36 26.16
N GLU A 8 -11.39 -17.80 25.06
CA GLU A 8 -10.98 -16.38 25.03
C GLU A 8 -10.65 -15.88 23.63
N HIS A 9 -11.21 -14.72 23.36
CA HIS A 9 -11.06 -13.83 22.22
C HIS A 9 -9.83 -12.95 22.49
N ALA A 10 -8.92 -12.75 21.52
CA ALA A 10 -8.31 -11.45 21.20
C ALA A 10 -6.97 -11.59 20.47
N ALA A 11 -6.80 -10.67 19.51
CA ALA A 11 -5.54 -10.00 19.15
C ALA A 11 -4.39 -10.89 18.63
N GLY A 12 -3.94 -10.77 17.40
CA GLY A 12 -4.21 -9.76 16.39
C GLY A 12 -3.52 -10.15 15.10
N HIS A 13 -3.76 -9.37 14.05
CA HIS A 13 -2.78 -9.25 13.00
C HIS A 13 -1.54 -8.56 13.59
N PRO A 14 -0.37 -9.20 13.48
CA PRO A 14 0.81 -8.47 13.11
C PRO A 14 1.31 -9.09 11.81
N THR A 15 0.73 -8.69 10.68
CA THR A 15 1.58 -8.58 9.49
C THR A 15 2.27 -7.22 9.57
N GLU A 16 3.11 -7.10 10.61
CA GLU A 16 4.16 -6.09 10.67
C GLU A 16 5.23 -6.50 9.67
N GLY A 17 5.67 -5.51 8.90
CA GLY A 17 6.49 -5.72 7.72
C GLY A 17 7.94 -6.15 7.98
N CYS A 18 8.66 -6.21 6.86
CA CYS A 18 10.08 -6.47 6.71
C CYS A 18 10.48 -7.96 6.80
N GLY A 19 10.32 -8.66 5.67
CA GLY A 19 10.94 -9.96 5.42
C GLY A 19 11.56 -9.97 4.03
N CYS A 20 12.67 -9.25 3.81
CA CYS A 20 13.46 -9.46 2.60
C CYS A 20 14.33 -10.71 2.79
N GLY A 21 13.66 -11.87 2.65
CA GLY A 21 14.25 -13.20 2.78
C GLY A 21 13.24 -14.27 2.35
N GLY A 22 13.12 -14.49 1.03
CA GLY A 22 12.53 -15.71 0.47
C GLY A 22 11.23 -15.50 -0.33
N LEU A 23 11.27 -15.93 -1.59
CA LEU A 23 10.16 -16.03 -2.55
C LEU A 23 9.56 -14.68 -2.93
N MET A 24 10.09 -14.05 -3.99
CA MET A 24 9.43 -12.89 -4.59
C MET A 24 7.98 -13.26 -4.90
N PRO A 25 6.99 -12.52 -4.37
CA PRO A 25 5.59 -12.74 -4.70
C PRO A 25 5.42 -12.73 -6.22
N GLU A 26 4.49 -13.53 -6.74
CA GLU A 26 4.15 -13.46 -8.15
C GLU A 26 3.84 -12.01 -8.53
N VAL A 27 4.53 -11.52 -9.56
CA VAL A 27 4.36 -10.13 -10.02
C VAL A 27 3.01 -10.04 -10.72
N THR A 28 2.00 -9.74 -9.93
CA THR A 28 0.62 -9.45 -10.36
C THR A 28 0.41 -7.94 -10.41
N PHE A 29 -0.63 -7.49 -11.12
CA PHE A 29 -1.01 -6.08 -11.14
C PHE A 29 -1.18 -5.53 -9.71
N SER A 30 -1.84 -6.30 -8.84
CA SER A 30 -2.02 -5.95 -7.42
C SER A 30 -0.70 -5.73 -6.68
N THR A 31 0.28 -6.63 -6.84
CA THR A 31 1.60 -6.46 -6.20
C THR A 31 2.37 -5.26 -6.75
N PHE A 32 2.20 -4.95 -8.04
CA PHE A 32 2.81 -3.78 -8.67
C PHE A 32 2.19 -2.47 -8.15
N VAL A 33 0.86 -2.40 -8.06
CA VAL A 33 0.14 -1.26 -7.47
C VAL A 33 0.54 -1.05 -6.02
N LEU A 34 0.63 -2.13 -5.23
CA LEU A 34 1.06 -2.06 -3.83
C LEU A 34 2.51 -1.56 -3.70
N SER A 35 3.40 -1.98 -4.62
CA SER A 35 4.80 -1.51 -4.64
C SER A 35 4.88 -0.01 -4.93
N LEU A 36 4.11 0.48 -5.90
CA LEU A 36 4.00 1.92 -6.18
C LEU A 36 3.38 2.69 -5.02
N ALA A 37 2.36 2.12 -4.36
CA ALA A 37 1.74 2.71 -3.19
C ALA A 37 2.75 2.89 -2.05
N SER A 38 3.54 1.85 -1.76
CA SER A 38 4.61 1.89 -0.78
C SER A 38 5.63 2.98 -1.10
N SER A 39 6.07 3.09 -2.37
CA SER A 39 6.96 4.17 -2.81
C SER A 39 6.34 5.56 -2.62
N ALA A 40 5.05 5.73 -2.94
CA ALA A 40 4.34 6.98 -2.70
C ALA A 40 4.25 7.32 -1.21
N LEU A 41 4.04 6.34 -0.33
CA LEU A 41 4.03 6.53 1.12
C LEU A 41 5.41 6.94 1.66
N VAL A 42 6.49 6.37 1.11
CA VAL A 42 7.86 6.82 1.44
C VAL A 42 8.06 8.27 1.02
N HIS A 43 7.67 8.63 -0.21
CA HIS A 43 7.77 10.02 -0.70
C HIS A 43 6.88 10.99 0.07
N LEU A 44 5.74 10.53 0.59
CA LEU A 44 4.88 11.33 1.47
C LEU A 44 5.46 11.48 2.89
N GLY A 45 6.59 10.84 3.19
CA GLY A 45 7.12 10.77 4.53
C GLY A 45 6.09 10.15 5.48
N GLU A 46 5.52 9.01 5.13
CA GLU A 46 4.65 8.20 6.01
C GLU A 46 5.39 6.94 6.48
N VAL A 47 6.36 6.49 5.68
CA VAL A 47 7.22 5.33 5.94
C VAL A 47 8.68 5.76 5.71
N PRO A 48 9.64 5.31 6.53
CA PRO A 48 11.05 5.61 6.30
C PRO A 48 11.56 4.95 5.02
N ALA A 49 12.47 5.62 4.30
CA ALA A 49 13.10 5.05 3.12
C ALA A 49 13.94 3.83 3.52
N PRO A 50 13.82 2.68 2.83
CA PRO A 50 14.53 1.44 3.21
C PRO A 50 16.06 1.56 3.10
N GLU A 51 16.52 2.42 2.20
CA GLU A 51 17.94 2.64 1.88
C GLU A 51 18.65 3.58 2.86
N SER A 52 17.96 4.62 3.34
CA SER A 52 18.56 5.59 4.28
C SER A 52 18.07 5.41 5.72
N GLY A 53 16.95 4.73 5.95
CA GLY A 53 16.24 4.71 7.23
C GLY A 53 15.68 6.08 7.65
N THR A 54 15.74 7.08 6.77
CA THR A 54 15.29 8.44 7.06
C THR A 54 13.93 8.70 6.43
N MET A 55 13.13 9.49 7.14
CA MET A 55 11.85 9.99 6.65
C MET A 55 12.14 11.23 5.81
N GLN A 56 12.08 11.08 4.49
CA GLN A 56 12.25 12.18 3.56
C GLN A 56 10.94 12.42 2.83
N GLU A 57 10.38 13.61 3.04
CA GLU A 57 9.16 14.04 2.38
C GLU A 57 9.52 14.74 1.06
N ASP A 58 9.11 14.14 -0.05
CA ASP A 58 9.16 14.73 -1.38
C ASP A 58 7.75 14.68 -2.00
N LEU A 59 7.01 15.77 -1.78
CA LEU A 59 5.65 15.92 -2.30
C LEU A 59 5.64 15.92 -3.84
N THR A 60 6.72 16.32 -4.50
CA THR A 60 6.80 16.30 -5.97
C THR A 60 6.83 14.86 -6.48
N LEU A 61 7.68 14.03 -5.89
CA LEU A 61 7.75 12.60 -6.21
C LEU A 61 6.49 11.85 -5.79
N ALA A 62 5.91 12.17 -4.63
CA ALA A 62 4.64 11.59 -4.20
C ALA A 62 3.52 11.87 -5.22
N LYS A 63 3.39 13.14 -5.65
CA LYS A 63 2.44 13.53 -6.68
C LYS A 63 2.69 12.79 -7.99
N HIS A 64 3.95 12.69 -8.41
CA HIS A 64 4.31 11.97 -9.63
C HIS A 64 3.87 10.49 -9.58
N THR A 65 4.10 9.80 -8.46
CA THR A 65 3.65 8.41 -8.28
C THR A 65 2.12 8.29 -8.29
N ILE A 66 1.40 9.23 -7.66
CA ILE A 66 -0.08 9.28 -7.71
C ILE A 66 -0.57 9.49 -9.15
N ASP A 67 0.09 10.38 -9.91
CA ASP A 67 -0.23 10.64 -11.32
C ASP A 67 0.01 9.38 -12.18
N ILE A 68 1.07 8.60 -11.91
CA ILE A 68 1.33 7.31 -12.57
C ILE A 68 0.19 6.31 -12.27
N LEU A 69 -0.19 6.15 -11.00
CA LEU A 69 -1.30 5.27 -10.61
C LEU A 69 -2.62 5.71 -11.26
N CYS A 70 -2.87 7.02 -11.36
CA CYS A 70 -4.05 7.57 -12.03
C CYS A 70 -4.03 7.26 -13.53
N MET A 71 -2.87 7.40 -14.18
CA MET A 71 -2.69 7.05 -15.59
C MET A 71 -2.92 5.56 -15.81
N LEU A 72 -2.40 4.70 -14.93
CA LEU A 72 -2.62 3.26 -14.98
C LEU A 72 -4.10 2.94 -14.90
N LYS A 73 -4.85 3.49 -13.93
CA LYS A 73 -6.31 3.32 -13.83
C LYS A 73 -7.00 3.62 -15.15
N CYS A 74 -6.66 4.75 -15.79
CA CYS A 74 -7.25 5.14 -17.07
C CYS A 74 -6.87 4.19 -18.22
N LYS A 75 -5.61 3.73 -18.27
CA LYS A 75 -5.12 2.86 -19.35
C LYS A 75 -5.59 1.41 -19.20
N THR A 76 -5.77 0.93 -17.99
CA THR A 76 -6.14 -0.46 -17.71
C THR A 76 -7.62 -0.65 -17.38
N ALA A 77 -8.43 0.42 -17.33
CA ALA A 77 -9.86 0.37 -16.97
C ALA A 77 -10.70 -0.72 -17.68
N LYS A 78 -10.35 -1.11 -18.91
CA LYS A 78 -11.08 -2.15 -19.68
C LYS A 78 -10.50 -3.56 -19.53
N CYS A 79 -9.39 -3.71 -18.82
CA CYS A 79 -8.66 -4.95 -18.63
C CYS A 79 -8.51 -5.33 -17.14
N LEU A 80 -9.10 -4.55 -16.23
CA LEU A 80 -9.00 -4.80 -14.80
C LEU A 80 -10.12 -5.71 -14.32
N GLU A 81 -9.74 -6.69 -13.51
CA GLU A 81 -10.68 -7.45 -12.70
C GLU A 81 -11.31 -6.56 -11.62
N PRO A 82 -12.51 -6.88 -11.11
CA PRO A 82 -13.21 -6.05 -10.12
C PRO A 82 -12.38 -5.81 -8.85
N ASP A 83 -11.66 -6.83 -8.37
CA ASP A 83 -10.78 -6.70 -7.20
C ASP A 83 -9.57 -5.79 -7.48
N GLU A 84 -8.97 -5.85 -8.66
CA GLU A 84 -7.85 -4.99 -9.05
C GLU A 84 -8.28 -3.54 -9.22
N ALA A 85 -9.45 -3.31 -9.82
CA ALA A 85 -10.02 -1.98 -9.98
C ALA A 85 -10.32 -1.33 -8.61
N ARG A 86 -10.89 -2.11 -7.69
CA ARG A 86 -11.15 -1.68 -6.32
C ARG A 86 -9.86 -1.36 -5.56
N LEU A 87 -8.87 -2.26 -5.60
CA LEU A 87 -7.57 -2.04 -4.98
C LEU A 87 -6.93 -0.73 -5.45
N LEU A 88 -6.92 -0.50 -6.77
CA LEU A 88 -6.33 0.71 -7.34
C LEU A 88 -7.09 1.98 -6.94
N GLU A 89 -8.41 1.90 -6.82
CA GLU A 89 -9.25 3.01 -6.36
C GLU A 89 -9.01 3.33 -4.88
N ASP A 90 -8.97 2.32 -4.02
CA ASP A 90 -8.70 2.47 -2.59
C ASP A 90 -7.32 3.09 -2.37
N VAL A 91 -6.27 2.55 -3.02
CA VAL A 91 -4.91 3.09 -2.97
C VAL A 91 -4.84 4.53 -3.45
N LEU A 92 -5.46 4.86 -4.59
CA LEU A 92 -5.48 6.23 -5.11
C LEU A 92 -6.18 7.20 -4.16
N PHE A 93 -7.27 6.78 -3.53
CA PHE A 93 -8.00 7.59 -2.58
C PHE A 93 -7.13 7.88 -1.34
N GLU A 94 -6.54 6.85 -0.74
CA GLU A 94 -5.69 7.00 0.44
C GLU A 94 -4.49 7.92 0.19
N LEU A 95 -3.77 7.70 -0.92
CA LEU A 95 -2.60 8.51 -1.26
C LEU A 95 -2.98 9.98 -1.54
N ARG A 96 -4.11 10.23 -2.21
CA ARG A 96 -4.59 11.60 -2.47
C ARG A 96 -4.97 12.30 -1.18
N MET A 97 -5.65 11.63 -0.25
CA MET A 97 -6.00 12.22 1.05
C MET A 97 -4.76 12.59 1.85
N LYS A 98 -3.76 11.69 1.91
CA LYS A 98 -2.48 11.97 2.56
C LYS A 98 -1.74 13.13 1.88
N TYR A 99 -1.67 13.14 0.56
CA TYR A 99 -1.05 14.24 -0.20
C TYR A 99 -1.72 15.60 0.08
N VAL A 100 -3.05 15.66 0.08
CA VAL A 100 -3.79 16.89 0.40
C VAL A 100 -3.56 17.34 1.84
N ALA A 101 -3.43 16.40 2.78
CA ALA A 101 -3.12 16.73 4.17
C ALA A 101 -1.73 17.35 4.34
N LYS A 102 -0.74 16.93 3.55
CA LYS A 102 0.64 17.45 3.59
C LYS A 102 0.85 18.73 2.76
N THR A 103 -0.03 19.02 1.81
CA THR A 103 0.07 20.22 0.95
C THR A 103 -0.68 21.45 1.48
N LYS A 104 -1.28 21.35 2.67
CA LYS A 104 -1.89 22.47 3.41
C LYS A 104 -0.86 23.16 4.30
#